data_AF-A0A7W9STT2-F1
#
_entry.id   AF-A0A7W9STT2-F1
#
_cell.length_a   1.000
_cell.length_b   1.000
_cell.length_c   1.000
_cell.angle_alpha   90.00
_cell.angle_beta   90.00
_cell.angle_gamma   90.00
#
_symmetry.space_group_name_H-M   'P 1'
#
loop_
_entity.id
_entity.type
_entity.pdbx_description
1 polymer ?
#
loop_
_entity_poly.entity_id
_entity_poly.type
_entity_poly.pdbx_seq_one_letter_code
_entity_poly.pdbx_strand_id
1 'polypeptide(L)'
;MAILSKSTPTRRPRRITWRVFCGSLGILLGLALYVRWLSLPWAQGMQTSRKVRQQEARLRERRAENARLAQHLVYLKSPEGIESLARSRGYHRPDEQVYLEPHR
;
A
#
# COMPACT_ATOMS: atom_id res chain seq x y z
N MET A 1 0.52 87.67 27.15
CA MET A 1 0.10 87.34 25.78
C MET A 1 0.64 85.97 25.44
N ALA A 2 -0.25 84.98 25.24
CA ALA A 2 0.11 83.61 24.93
C ALA A 2 0.26 83.41 23.43
N ILE A 3 1.42 82.91 22.97
CA ILE A 3 1.60 82.44 21.60
C ILE A 3 1.79 80.92 21.66
N LEU A 4 0.66 80.22 21.48
CA LEU A 4 0.59 78.80 21.15
C LEU A 4 1.04 78.61 19.70
N SER A 5 2.16 77.93 19.46
CA SER A 5 2.55 77.47 18.12
C SER A 5 2.75 75.96 18.10
N LYS A 6 1.60 75.28 17.96
CA LYS A 6 1.31 74.07 17.16
C LYS A 6 2.43 73.02 17.06
N SER A 7 2.28 71.97 17.85
CA SER A 7 2.85 70.64 17.59
C SER A 7 2.40 70.10 16.23
N THR A 8 3.35 69.79 15.36
CA THR A 8 3.15 69.10 14.07
C THR A 8 2.81 67.62 14.32
N PRO A 9 1.68 67.10 13.80
CA PRO A 9 1.36 65.67 13.95
C PRO A 9 2.09 64.84 12.89
N THR A 10 3.02 64.02 13.36
CA THR A 10 3.60 62.86 12.66
C THR A 10 2.51 61.92 12.12
N ARG A 11 2.41 61.75 10.80
CA ARG A 11 1.57 60.74 10.10
C ARG A 11 2.07 60.67 8.64
N ARG A 12 2.40 59.53 8.00
CA ARG A 12 1.95 58.13 8.13
C ARG A 12 2.98 57.16 7.49
N PRO A 13 3.43 56.08 8.16
CA PRO A 13 4.12 54.97 7.49
C PRO A 13 3.17 53.85 7.01
N ARG A 14 1.85 54.09 7.03
CA ARG A 14 0.81 53.04 6.91
C ARG A 14 0.67 52.41 5.50
N ARG A 15 1.21 53.05 4.45
CA ARG A 15 1.15 52.53 3.07
C ARG A 15 2.32 51.60 2.72
N ILE A 16 3.47 51.77 3.36
CA ILE A 16 4.67 50.97 3.08
C ILE A 16 4.54 49.59 3.75
N THR A 17 4.04 49.57 4.99
CA THR A 17 3.78 48.33 5.74
C THR A 17 2.81 47.39 5.01
N TRP A 18 1.77 47.93 4.35
CA TRP A 18 0.80 47.09 3.62
C TRP A 18 1.41 46.42 2.38
N ARG A 19 2.28 47.11 1.63
CA ARG A 19 2.92 46.54 0.44
C ARG A 19 3.92 45.44 0.79
N VAL A 20 4.69 45.64 1.88
CA VAL A 20 5.61 44.63 2.39
C VAL A 20 4.83 43.40 2.89
N PHE A 21 3.71 43.63 3.58
CA PHE A 21 2.84 42.55 4.03
C PHE A 21 2.26 41.74 2.87
N CYS A 22 1.65 42.39 1.86
CA CYS A 22 1.12 41.71 0.69
C CYS A 22 2.21 40.97 -0.12
N GLY A 23 3.41 41.55 -0.24
CA GLY A 23 4.54 40.89 -0.90
C GLY A 23 4.99 39.64 -0.16
N SER A 24 5.16 39.74 1.17
CA SER A 24 5.53 38.59 2.01
C SER A 24 4.49 37.47 1.98
N LEU A 25 3.21 37.83 1.95
CA LEU A 25 2.10 36.87 1.87
C LEU A 25 2.13 36.13 0.52
N GLY A 26 2.40 36.84 -0.58
CA GLY A 26 2.54 36.25 -1.91
C GLY A 26 3.73 35.28 -2.00
N ILE A 27 4.87 35.64 -1.40
CA ILE A 27 6.05 34.77 -1.35
C ILE A 27 5.75 33.50 -0.53
N LEU A 28 5.10 33.63 0.63
CA LEU A 28 4.70 32.49 1.46
C LEU A 28 3.72 31.57 0.72
N LEU A 29 2.72 32.13 0.03
CA LEU A 29 1.79 31.37 -0.79
C LEU A 29 2.50 30.66 -1.95
N GLY A 30 3.39 31.34 -2.65
CA GLY A 30 4.19 30.75 -3.72
C GLY A 30 5.08 29.61 -3.23
N LEU A 31 5.72 29.78 -2.07
CA LEU A 31 6.54 28.75 -1.44
C LEU A 31 5.70 27.54 -1.01
N ALA A 32 4.53 27.76 -0.42
CA ALA A 32 3.62 26.69 -0.03
C ALA A 32 3.13 25.88 -1.25
N LEU A 33 2.78 26.56 -2.34
CA LEU A 33 2.39 25.89 -3.59
C LEU A 33 3.56 25.14 -4.23
N TYR A 34 4.77 25.69 -4.19
CA TYR A 34 5.98 25.05 -4.70
C TYR A 34 6.33 23.77 -3.91
N VAL A 35 6.30 23.82 -2.58
CA VAL A 35 6.52 22.65 -1.70
C VAL A 35 5.44 21.58 -1.94
N ARG A 36 4.19 21.98 -2.15
CA ARG A 36 3.11 21.06 -2.49
C ARG A 36 3.33 20.40 -3.86
N TRP A 37 3.76 21.16 -4.86
CA TRP A 37 4.07 20.65 -6.19
C TRP A 37 5.24 19.63 -6.16
N LEU A 38 6.27 19.91 -5.35
CA LEU A 38 7.44 19.05 -5.21
C LEU A 38 7.17 17.76 -4.40
N SER A 39 6.22 17.79 -3.46
CA SER A 39 5.91 16.64 -2.58
C SER A 39 4.91 15.62 -3.16
N LEU A 40 4.08 16.03 -4.12
CA LEU A 40 3.12 15.16 -4.83
C LEU A 40 3.75 13.92 -5.51
N PRO A 41 4.86 14.01 -6.28
CA PRO A 41 5.42 12.85 -6.98
C PRO A 41 5.99 11.79 -6.02
N TRP A 42 6.51 12.20 -4.88
CA TRP A 42 7.09 11.29 -3.88
C TRP A 42 6.04 10.39 -3.22
N ALA A 43 4.87 10.94 -2.90
CA ALA A 43 3.78 10.17 -2.31
C ALA A 43 3.21 9.12 -3.29
N GLN A 44 3.10 9.47 -4.58
CA GLN A 44 2.60 8.56 -5.61
C GLN A 44 3.60 7.43 -5.91
N GLY A 45 4.90 7.71 -5.92
CA GLY A 45 5.94 6.70 -6.13
C GLY A 45 5.90 5.60 -5.05
N MET A 46 5.86 5.98 -3.77
CA MET A 46 5.88 5.00 -2.67
C MET A 46 4.63 4.12 -2.63
N GLN A 47 3.44 4.66 -2.92
CA GLN A 47 2.21 3.87 -2.95
C GLN A 47 2.23 2.85 -4.09
N THR A 48 2.77 3.24 -5.25
CA THR A 48 2.86 2.36 -6.42
C THR A 48 3.84 1.22 -6.17
N SER A 49 5.01 1.50 -5.59
CA SER A 49 5.99 0.46 -5.24
C SER A 49 5.45 -0.55 -4.23
N ARG A 50 4.66 -0.11 -3.23
CA ARG A 50 4.04 -1.02 -2.25
C ARG A 50 3.01 -1.93 -2.91
N LYS A 51 2.15 -1.39 -3.79
CA LYS A 51 1.15 -2.16 -4.53
C LYS A 51 1.80 -3.20 -5.45
N VAL A 52 2.85 -2.82 -6.17
CA VAL A 52 3.60 -3.76 -7.04
C VAL A 52 4.21 -4.89 -6.23
N ARG A 53 4.90 -4.60 -5.11
CA ARG A 53 5.47 -5.64 -4.24
C ARG A 53 4.41 -6.59 -3.68
N GLN A 54 3.26 -6.06 -3.26
CA GLN A 54 2.14 -6.91 -2.78
C GLN A 54 1.58 -7.79 -3.89
N GLN A 55 1.42 -7.26 -5.11
CA GLN A 55 0.95 -8.03 -6.26
C GLN A 55 1.95 -9.11 -6.66
N GLU A 56 3.25 -8.82 -6.65
CA GLU A 56 4.30 -9.80 -6.89
C GLU A 56 4.31 -10.91 -5.84
N ALA A 57 4.17 -10.57 -4.56
CA ALA A 57 4.11 -11.56 -3.49
C ALA A 57 2.92 -12.52 -3.69
N ARG A 58 1.73 -11.98 -3.96
CA ARG A 58 0.53 -12.78 -4.28
C ARG A 58 0.71 -13.65 -5.52
N LEU A 59 1.39 -13.15 -6.54
CA LEU A 59 1.71 -13.91 -7.76
C LEU A 59 2.65 -15.07 -7.45
N ARG A 60 3.67 -14.86 -6.61
CA ARG A 60 4.59 -15.93 -6.19
C ARG A 60 3.87 -17.00 -5.37
N GLU A 61 3.02 -16.61 -4.43
CA GLU A 61 2.21 -17.54 -3.65
C GLU A 61 1.30 -18.40 -4.54
N ARG A 62 0.56 -17.76 -5.46
CA ARG A 62 -0.30 -18.49 -6.41
C ARG A 62 0.47 -19.41 -7.33
N ARG A 63 1.68 -19.01 -7.77
CA ARG A 63 2.54 -19.89 -8.58
C ARG A 63 3.03 -21.09 -7.79
N ALA A 64 3.40 -20.90 -6.52
CA ALA A 64 3.82 -21.99 -5.64
C ALA A 64 2.66 -22.96 -5.37
N GLU A 65 1.45 -22.43 -5.13
CA GLU A 65 0.24 -23.23 -4.94
C GLU A 65 -0.12 -24.01 -6.22
N ASN A 66 -0.10 -23.37 -7.39
CA ASN A 66 -0.31 -24.05 -8.67
C ASN A 66 0.74 -25.14 -8.92
N ALA A 67 2.01 -24.91 -8.58
CA ALA A 67 3.05 -25.92 -8.73
C ALA A 67 2.78 -27.14 -7.82
N ARG A 68 2.38 -26.91 -6.57
CA ARG A 68 1.98 -27.98 -5.64
C ARG A 68 0.77 -28.75 -6.15
N LEU A 69 -0.26 -28.05 -6.61
CA LEU A 69 -1.46 -28.69 -7.18
C LEU A 69 -1.14 -29.48 -8.44
N ALA A 70 -0.26 -28.95 -9.31
CA ALA A 70 0.18 -29.67 -10.50
C ALA A 70 0.93 -30.96 -10.14
N GLN A 71 1.84 -30.91 -9.17
CA GLN A 71 2.53 -32.10 -8.67
C GLN A 71 1.56 -33.10 -8.05
N HIS A 72 0.58 -32.64 -7.28
CA HIS A 72 -0.45 -33.50 -6.70
C HIS A 72 -1.31 -34.16 -7.77
N LEU A 73 -1.68 -33.43 -8.84
CA LEU A 73 -2.40 -34.01 -9.97
C LEU A 73 -1.58 -35.06 -10.72
N VAL A 74 -0.27 -34.85 -10.86
CA VAL A 74 0.63 -35.86 -11.44
C VAL A 74 0.66 -37.11 -10.55
N TYR A 75 0.77 -36.94 -9.24
CA TYR A 75 0.72 -38.05 -8.29
C TYR A 75 -0.61 -38.80 -8.36
N LEU A 76 -1.75 -38.12 -8.32
CA LEU A 76 -3.07 -38.77 -8.40
C LEU A 76 -3.32 -39.53 -9.71
N LYS A 77 -2.57 -39.21 -10.77
CA LYS A 77 -2.60 -39.93 -12.04
C LYS A 77 -1.61 -41.10 -12.10
N SER A 78 -0.67 -41.20 -11.15
CA SER A 78 0.24 -42.33 -11.05
C SER A 78 -0.52 -43.56 -10.52
N PRO A 79 -0.04 -44.78 -10.79
CA PRO A 79 -0.63 -46.02 -10.26
C PRO A 79 -0.76 -45.99 -8.72
N GLU A 80 0.26 -45.47 -8.04
CA GLU A 80 0.31 -45.33 -6.58
C GLU A 80 -0.73 -44.32 -6.07
N GLY A 81 -0.91 -43.18 -6.76
CA GLY A 81 -1.89 -42.18 -6.39
C GLY A 81 -3.33 -42.64 -6.65
N ILE A 82 -3.56 -43.40 -7.73
CA ILE A 82 -4.86 -44.03 -7.99
C ILE A 82 -5.20 -45.03 -6.90
N GLU A 83 -4.24 -45.87 -6.49
CA GLU A 83 -4.42 -46.84 -5.41
C GLU A 83 -4.67 -46.14 -4.06
N SER A 84 -3.89 -45.11 -3.73
CA SER A 84 -4.09 -44.29 -2.54
C SER A 84 -5.48 -43.66 -2.51
N LEU A 85 -5.92 -43.08 -3.63
CA LEU A 85 -7.26 -42.50 -3.77
C LEU A 85 -8.36 -43.56 -3.63
N ALA A 86 -8.19 -44.73 -4.24
CA ALA A 86 -9.10 -45.85 -4.14
C ALA A 86 -9.25 -46.32 -2.68
N ARG A 87 -8.13 -46.49 -1.96
CA ARG A 87 -8.12 -46.86 -0.53
C ARG A 87 -8.77 -45.79 0.35
N SER A 88 -8.50 -44.50 0.10
CA SER A 88 -9.16 -43.41 0.85
C SER A 88 -10.69 -43.39 0.70
N ARG A 89 -11.21 -43.98 -0.37
CA ARG A 89 -12.65 -44.15 -0.62
C ARG A 89 -13.20 -45.50 -0.16
N GLY A 90 -12.37 -46.33 0.48
CA GLY A 90 -12.73 -47.65 1.00
C GLY A 90 -12.71 -48.77 -0.04
N TYR A 91 -12.11 -48.55 -1.22
CA TYR A 91 -11.88 -49.62 -2.18
C TYR A 91 -10.60 -50.37 -1.83
N HIS A 92 -10.73 -51.67 -1.63
CA HIS A 92 -9.65 -52.61 -1.36
C HIS A 92 -9.65 -53.70 -2.42
N ARG A 93 -8.51 -54.39 -2.60
CA ARG A 93 -8.51 -55.54 -3.51
C ARG A 93 -9.36 -56.67 -2.92
N PRO A 94 -10.09 -57.43 -3.75
CA PRO A 94 -10.98 -58.49 -3.27
C PRO A 94 -10.28 -59.62 -2.52
N ASP A 95 -8.95 -59.77 -2.70
CA ASP A 95 -8.07 -60.74 -2.05
C ASP A 95 -7.30 -60.16 -0.84
N GLU A 96 -7.50 -58.89 -0.50
CA GLU A 96 -6.79 -58.21 0.58
C GLU A 96 -7.53 -58.37 1.91
N GLN A 97 -6.90 -58.99 2.91
CA GLN A 97 -7.46 -59.07 4.27
C GLN A 97 -7.32 -57.71 4.96
N VAL A 98 -8.39 -56.91 4.92
CA VAL A 98 -8.45 -55.63 5.63
C VAL A 98 -8.82 -55.89 7.09
N TYR A 99 -7.84 -55.79 7.99
CA TYR A 99 -8.09 -55.78 9.43
C TYR A 99 -8.70 -54.43 9.80
N LEU A 100 -10.03 -54.39 9.96
CA LEU A 100 -10.73 -53.24 10.52
C LEU A 100 -10.36 -53.14 12.00
N GLU A 101 -9.39 -52.30 12.35
CA GLU A 101 -9.17 -51.95 13.75
C GLU A 101 -10.44 -51.26 14.29
N PRO A 102 -11.03 -51.74 15.40
CA PRO A 102 -12.20 -51.11 15.98
C PRO A 102 -11.82 -49.71 16.47
N HIS A 103 -12.53 -48.69 15.95
CA HIS A 103 -12.42 -47.31 16.40
C HIS A 103 -12.56 -47.22 17.93
N ARG A 104 -11.54 -46.67 18.60
CA ARG A 104 -11.62 -46.18 19.98
C ARG A 104 -12.23 -44.79 20.02
#